data_AF-A0A932WXX9-F1
#
_entry.id   AF-A0A932WXX9-F1
#
_cell.length_a   1.000
_cell.length_b   1.000
_cell.length_c   1.000
_cell.angle_alpha   90.00
_cell.angle_beta   90.00
_cell.angle_gamma   90.00
#
_symmetry.space_group_name_H-M   'P 1'
#
loop_
_entity.id
_entity.type
_entity.pdbx_description
1 polymer ?
#
loop_
_entity_poly.entity_id
_entity_poly.type
_entity_poly.pdbx_seq_one_letter_code
_entity_poly.pdbx_strand_id
1 'polypeptide(L)'
;PDIEDYQYRIRAIDFDQQSYEGKKNLYLPQFYKENYDFVQLVLNNLSEEVIAQYQTEENTTMTYRVVASRRRLMELLNIMTRDEISENYKVKTLREELNTHFNTAIFSKCKTMGEVVKRQLKQMLQKHLQQISK
;
A
#
# COMPACT_ATOMS: atom_id res chain seq x y z
N PRO A 1 8.07 -26.82 -20.47
CA PRO A 1 9.26 -26.69 -19.61
C PRO A 1 10.02 -25.42 -20.01
N ASP A 2 10.76 -24.81 -19.08
CA ASP A 2 11.43 -23.50 -19.13
C ASP A 2 10.55 -22.36 -18.58
N ILE A 3 10.85 -21.74 -17.44
CA ILE A 3 12.14 -21.55 -16.76
C ILE A 3 11.93 -21.80 -15.26
N GLU A 4 12.80 -22.60 -14.63
CA GLU A 4 13.07 -22.45 -13.19
C GLU A 4 13.79 -21.11 -13.00
N ASP A 5 13.06 -20.00 -13.20
CA ASP A 5 13.67 -18.68 -13.17
C ASP A 5 13.76 -18.23 -11.72
N TYR A 6 14.93 -17.75 -11.32
CA TYR A 6 15.13 -17.23 -9.97
C TYR A 6 14.14 -16.10 -9.71
N GLN A 7 13.12 -16.37 -8.89
CA GLN A 7 12.13 -15.36 -8.52
C GLN A 7 12.71 -14.44 -7.45
N TYR A 8 13.30 -13.33 -7.87
CA TYR A 8 13.74 -12.29 -6.95
C TYR A 8 12.52 -11.56 -6.37
N ARG A 9 12.45 -11.49 -5.03
CA ARG A 9 11.43 -10.71 -4.32
C ARG A 9 12.09 -9.68 -3.43
N ILE A 10 11.78 -8.41 -3.68
CA ILE A 10 12.18 -7.33 -2.79
C ILE A 10 11.28 -7.39 -1.56
N ARG A 11 11.88 -7.44 -0.37
CA ARG A 11 11.16 -7.35 0.91
C ARG A 11 11.41 -5.97 1.51
N ALA A 12 10.37 -5.36 2.05
CA ALA A 12 10.52 -4.18 2.88
C ALA A 12 11.40 -4.52 4.09
N ILE A 13 12.42 -3.71 4.36
CA ILE A 13 13.41 -3.95 5.43
C ILE A 13 13.02 -3.20 6.71
N ASP A 14 12.14 -2.20 6.64
CA ASP A 14 11.71 -1.40 7.79
C ASP A 14 10.20 -1.59 8.07
N PHE A 15 9.90 -2.31 9.16
CA PHE A 15 8.53 -2.66 9.59
C PHE A 15 8.03 -1.79 10.73
N ASP A 16 8.90 -1.01 11.39
CA ASP A 16 8.54 -0.34 12.64
C ASP A 16 7.70 0.93 12.40
N GLN A 17 7.71 1.46 11.17
CA GLN A 17 7.08 2.74 10.83
C GLN A 17 5.84 2.63 9.93
N GLN A 18 5.44 1.43 9.48
CA GLN A 18 4.42 1.27 8.41
C GLN A 18 3.01 1.73 8.78
N SER A 19 2.73 1.99 10.06
CA SER A 19 1.46 2.55 10.52
C SER A 19 1.66 3.63 11.58
N TYR A 20 2.79 4.35 11.53
CA TYR A 20 3.08 5.43 12.48
C TYR A 20 3.19 6.79 11.80
N GLU A 21 3.77 6.86 10.60
CA GLU A 21 4.19 8.14 10.05
C GLU A 21 3.12 8.89 9.24
N GLY A 22 3.18 10.22 9.31
CA GLY A 22 2.14 11.09 8.75
C GLY A 22 2.34 11.50 7.29
N LYS A 23 3.56 11.38 6.76
CA LYS A 23 3.89 11.81 5.40
C LYS A 23 3.71 10.67 4.41
N LYS A 24 2.83 10.84 3.42
CA LYS A 24 2.56 9.88 2.33
C LYS A 24 3.85 9.49 1.60
N ASN A 25 4.74 10.46 1.37
CA ASN A 25 5.99 10.22 0.62
C ASN A 25 6.91 9.22 1.33
N LEU A 26 6.79 9.02 2.64
CA LEU A 26 7.54 7.99 3.35
C LEU A 26 7.11 6.57 2.92
N TYR A 27 5.88 6.39 2.45
CA TYR A 27 5.37 5.10 1.99
C TYR A 27 5.65 4.85 0.50
N LEU A 28 6.39 5.75 -0.15
CA LEU A 28 6.65 5.73 -1.58
C LEU A 28 8.16 5.56 -1.80
N PRO A 29 8.63 4.40 -2.29
CA PRO A 29 10.05 4.03 -2.30
C PRO A 29 10.91 5.01 -3.09
N GLN A 30 10.35 5.69 -4.10
CA GLN A 30 11.07 6.64 -4.94
C GLN A 30 11.53 7.92 -4.21
N PHE A 31 11.01 8.20 -3.01
CA PHE A 31 11.44 9.37 -2.23
C PHE A 31 12.62 9.10 -1.29
N TYR A 32 13.10 7.86 -1.23
CA TYR A 32 14.32 7.50 -0.50
C TYR A 32 15.54 7.70 -1.40
N LYS A 33 16.57 8.38 -0.88
CA LYS A 33 17.78 8.69 -1.65
C LYS A 33 18.51 7.41 -2.05
N GLU A 34 18.50 6.44 -1.16
CA GLU A 34 19.08 5.10 -1.31
C GLU A 34 18.42 4.32 -2.46
N ASN A 35 17.18 4.67 -2.82
CA ASN A 35 16.45 4.03 -3.90
C ASN A 35 16.65 4.70 -5.26
N TYR A 36 17.39 5.82 -5.34
CA TYR A 36 17.48 6.61 -6.56
C TYR A 36 18.02 5.81 -7.76
N ASP A 37 19.12 5.08 -7.58
CA ASP A 37 19.72 4.29 -8.66
C ASP A 37 18.79 3.17 -9.14
N PHE A 38 18.01 2.56 -8.23
CA PHE A 38 17.01 1.56 -8.58
C PHE A 38 15.84 2.17 -9.36
N VAL A 39 15.38 3.36 -8.97
CA VAL A 39 14.34 4.09 -9.70
C VAL A 39 14.83 4.44 -11.11
N GLN A 40 16.05 4.94 -11.25
CA GLN A 40 16.64 5.22 -12.57
C GLN A 40 16.76 3.98 -13.42
N LEU A 41 17.22 2.87 -12.84
CA LEU A 41 17.30 1.59 -13.55
C LEU A 41 15.93 1.17 -14.09
N VAL A 42 14.87 1.28 -13.29
CA VAL A 42 13.50 0.95 -13.73
C VAL A 42 13.05 1.87 -14.85
N LEU A 43 13.20 3.19 -14.70
CA LEU A 43 12.76 4.17 -15.70
C LEU A 43 13.52 4.08 -17.03
N ASN A 44 14.78 3.64 -16.99
CA ASN A 44 15.59 3.47 -18.20
C ASN A 44 15.30 2.18 -18.97
N ASN A 45 14.73 1.16 -18.31
CA ASN A 45 14.55 -0.18 -18.88
C ASN A 45 13.09 -0.58 -19.10
N LEU A 46 12.13 0.00 -18.38
CA LEU A 46 10.72 -0.35 -18.47
C LEU A 46 9.90 0.81 -19.02
N SER A 47 8.99 0.52 -19.95
CA SER A 47 7.99 1.49 -20.40
C SER A 47 6.92 1.71 -19.32
N GLU A 48 6.21 2.84 -19.40
CA GLU A 48 5.10 3.15 -18.49
C GLU A 48 4.01 2.07 -18.51
N GLU A 49 3.74 1.48 -19.68
CA GLU A 49 2.77 0.39 -19.83
C GLU A 49 3.21 -0.87 -19.07
N VAL A 50 4.48 -1.26 -19.19
CA VAL A 50 5.03 -2.43 -18.48
C VAL A 50 5.04 -2.19 -16.97
N ILE A 51 5.37 -0.98 -16.53
CA ILE A 51 5.31 -0.60 -15.11
C ILE A 51 3.86 -0.71 -14.58
N ALA A 52 2.88 -0.21 -15.33
CA ALA A 52 1.47 -0.29 -14.95
C ALA A 52 0.97 -1.74 -14.91
N GLN A 53 1.46 -2.60 -15.81
CA GLN A 53 1.18 -4.04 -15.79
C GLN A 53 1.71 -4.68 -14.50
N TYR A 54 2.99 -4.47 -14.16
CA TYR A 54 3.57 -5.02 -12.92
C TYR A 54 2.83 -4.54 -11.67
N GLN A 55 2.42 -3.26 -11.62
CA GLN A 55 1.60 -2.75 -10.51
C GLN A 55 0.24 -3.46 -10.42
N THR A 56 -0.37 -3.81 -11.56
CA THR A 56 -1.65 -4.53 -11.61
C THR A 56 -1.49 -5.98 -11.14
N GLU A 57 -0.42 -6.65 -11.55
CA GLU A 57 -0.08 -8.01 -11.10
C GLU A 57 0.20 -8.09 -9.59
N GLU A 58 0.93 -7.11 -9.05
CA GLU A 58 1.17 -7.00 -7.60
C GLU A 58 -0.14 -6.73 -6.83
N ASN A 59 -0.99 -5.80 -7.30
CA ASN A 59 -2.29 -5.55 -6.69
C ASN A 59 -3.20 -6.78 -6.71
N THR A 60 -3.15 -7.56 -7.79
CA THR A 60 -3.87 -8.83 -7.92
C THR A 60 -3.36 -9.84 -6.90
N THR A 61 -2.04 -10.02 -6.80
CA THR A 61 -1.40 -10.90 -5.81
C THR A 61 -1.74 -10.49 -4.38
N MET A 62 -1.67 -9.19 -4.06
CA MET A 62 -2.08 -8.66 -2.76
C MET A 62 -3.55 -8.96 -2.45
N THR A 63 -4.43 -8.85 -3.45
CA THR A 63 -5.85 -9.15 -3.29
C THR A 63 -6.09 -10.61 -2.94
N TYR A 64 -5.42 -11.55 -3.62
CA TYR A 64 -5.50 -12.97 -3.26
C TYR A 64 -5.03 -13.23 -1.83
N ARG A 65 -3.95 -12.59 -1.38
CA ARG A 65 -3.48 -12.70 0.01
C ARG A 65 -4.52 -12.18 0.99
N VAL A 66 -5.11 -11.01 0.71
CA VAL A 66 -6.18 -10.41 1.53
C VAL A 66 -7.39 -11.34 1.63
N VAL A 67 -7.80 -11.98 0.54
CA VAL A 67 -8.92 -12.94 0.55
C VAL A 67 -8.56 -14.19 1.35
N ALA A 68 -7.41 -14.79 1.09
CA ALA A 68 -6.93 -15.99 1.78
C ALA A 68 -6.78 -15.78 3.30
N SER A 69 -6.35 -14.59 3.72
CA SER A 69 -6.16 -14.24 5.13
C SER A 69 -7.24 -13.33 5.70
N ARG A 70 -8.42 -13.24 5.05
CA ARG A 70 -9.44 -12.21 5.35
C ARG A 70 -9.78 -12.10 6.81
N ARG A 71 -10.06 -13.23 7.48
CA ARG A 71 -10.43 -13.25 8.89
C ARG A 71 -9.36 -12.62 9.77
N ARG A 72 -8.13 -13.13 9.67
CA ARG A 72 -6.96 -12.67 10.45
C ARG A 72 -6.66 -11.19 10.20
N LEU A 73 -6.70 -10.78 8.94
CA LEU A 73 -6.46 -9.39 8.55
C LEU A 73 -7.53 -8.45 9.12
N MET A 74 -8.81 -8.84 9.08
CA MET A 74 -9.90 -8.02 9.62
C MET A 74 -9.84 -7.94 11.15
N GLU A 75 -9.49 -9.02 11.83
CA GLU A 75 -9.25 -9.02 13.28
C GLU A 75 -8.14 -8.01 13.63
N LEU A 76 -6.99 -8.05 12.94
CA LEU A 76 -5.89 -7.11 13.13
C LEU A 76 -6.31 -5.66 12.88
N LEU A 77 -6.91 -5.37 11.72
CA LEU A 77 -7.35 -4.01 11.38
C LEU A 77 -8.39 -3.47 12.38
N ASN A 78 -9.27 -4.32 12.91
CA ASN A 78 -10.24 -3.90 13.91
C ASN A 78 -9.58 -3.56 15.25
N ILE A 79 -8.53 -4.27 15.66
CA ILE A 79 -7.73 -3.90 16.84
C ILE A 79 -7.04 -2.56 16.57
N MET A 80 -6.35 -2.44 15.43
CA MET A 80 -5.64 -1.22 15.05
C MET A 80 -6.55 0.02 15.00
N THR A 81 -7.82 -0.14 14.63
CA THR A 81 -8.76 1.00 14.58
C THR A 81 -9.11 1.57 15.95
N ARG A 82 -8.92 0.79 17.02
CA ARG A 82 -9.23 1.16 18.41
C ARG A 82 -8.01 1.62 19.19
N ASP A 83 -6.82 1.33 18.67
CA ASP A 83 -5.55 1.60 19.32
C ASP A 83 -4.97 2.96 18.88
N GLU A 84 -4.21 3.61 19.77
CA GLU A 84 -3.49 4.84 19.49
C GLU A 84 -2.09 4.51 18.94
N ILE A 85 -2.05 4.05 17.70
CA ILE A 85 -0.80 3.63 17.04
C ILE A 85 0.09 4.82 16.69
N SER A 86 -0.49 6.00 16.46
CA SER A 86 0.19 7.19 15.96
C SER A 86 -0.41 8.45 16.54
N GLU A 87 0.35 9.54 16.50
CA GLU A 87 -0.06 10.85 16.98
C GLU A 87 -1.15 11.45 16.08
N ASN A 88 -2.13 12.12 16.70
CA ASN A 88 -3.30 12.64 16.00
C ASN A 88 -2.95 13.58 14.82
N TYR A 89 -1.88 14.37 14.95
CA TYR A 89 -1.44 15.26 13.88
C TYR A 89 -0.94 14.47 12.65
N LYS A 90 -0.21 13.35 12.86
CA LYS A 90 0.26 12.48 11.77
C LYS A 90 -0.91 11.85 11.02
N VAL A 91 -1.93 11.39 11.75
CA VAL A 91 -3.17 10.86 11.16
C VAL A 91 -3.86 11.93 10.31
N LYS A 92 -3.95 13.17 10.79
CA LYS A 92 -4.56 14.30 10.06
C LYS A 92 -3.78 14.66 8.80
N THR A 93 -2.46 14.74 8.88
CA THR A 93 -1.60 14.99 7.71
C THR A 93 -1.78 13.89 6.67
N LEU A 94 -1.68 12.61 7.08
CA LEU A 94 -1.73 11.51 6.14
C LEU A 94 -3.08 11.41 5.41
N ARG A 95 -4.20 11.55 6.13
CA ARG A 95 -5.53 11.49 5.49
C ARG A 95 -5.74 12.62 4.47
N GLU A 96 -5.19 13.81 4.73
CA GLU A 96 -5.26 14.95 3.81
C GLU A 96 -4.42 14.68 2.56
N GLU A 97 -3.18 14.22 2.73
CA GLU A 97 -2.31 13.87 1.61
C GLU A 97 -2.87 12.70 0.76
N LEU A 98 -3.50 11.71 1.39
CA LEU A 98 -4.16 10.60 0.69
C LEU A 98 -5.43 11.05 -0.05
N ASN A 99 -6.22 11.95 0.54
CA ASN A 99 -7.36 12.57 -0.14
C ASN A 99 -6.91 13.33 -1.39
N THR A 100 -5.85 14.13 -1.30
CA THR A 100 -5.27 14.82 -2.46
C THR A 100 -4.73 13.82 -3.49
N HIS A 101 -4.00 12.79 -3.05
CA HIS A 101 -3.39 11.81 -3.95
C HIS A 101 -4.41 11.01 -4.77
N PHE A 102 -5.52 10.60 -4.15
CA PHE A 102 -6.58 9.84 -4.82
C PHE A 102 -7.71 10.72 -5.38
N ASN A 103 -7.59 12.05 -5.26
CA ASN A 103 -8.64 13.01 -5.61
C ASN A 103 -10.00 12.63 -4.99
N THR A 104 -10.03 12.48 -3.67
CA THR A 104 -11.19 11.98 -2.92
C THR A 104 -11.32 12.64 -1.54
N ALA A 105 -12.41 12.37 -0.83
CA ALA A 105 -12.64 12.82 0.55
C ALA A 105 -12.91 11.66 1.53
N ILE A 106 -12.75 10.41 1.08
CA ILE A 106 -13.11 9.22 1.87
C ILE A 106 -12.23 9.04 3.12
N PHE A 107 -11.03 9.61 3.14
CA PHE A 107 -10.11 9.52 4.28
C PHE A 107 -10.42 10.57 5.36
N SER A 108 -11.22 11.61 5.07
CA SER A 108 -11.54 12.68 6.02
C SER A 108 -12.27 12.17 7.28
N LYS A 109 -12.95 11.03 7.17
CA LYS A 109 -13.66 10.39 8.28
C LYS A 109 -12.76 9.52 9.17
N CYS A 110 -11.52 9.25 8.75
CA CYS A 110 -10.57 8.47 9.54
C CYS A 110 -10.06 9.32 10.72
N LYS A 111 -10.17 8.74 11.92
CA LYS A 111 -9.79 9.30 13.22
C LYS A 111 -8.56 8.61 13.80
N THR A 112 -8.32 7.34 13.47
CA THR A 112 -7.14 6.58 13.90
C THR A 112 -6.31 6.10 12.71
N MET A 113 -5.04 5.78 12.95
CA MET A 113 -4.17 5.28 11.89
C MET A 113 -4.63 3.93 11.35
N GLY A 114 -5.18 3.06 12.21
CA GLY A 114 -5.82 1.81 11.76
C GLY A 114 -6.98 2.04 10.80
N GLU A 115 -7.79 3.09 10.99
CA GLU A 115 -8.84 3.46 10.03
C GLU A 115 -8.27 3.97 8.70
N VAL A 116 -7.16 4.71 8.71
CA VAL A 116 -6.46 5.15 7.49
C VAL A 116 -5.95 3.94 6.72
N VAL A 117 -5.24 3.02 7.36
CA VAL A 117 -4.69 1.80 6.74
C VAL A 117 -5.81 0.93 6.17
N LYS A 118 -6.88 0.70 6.94
CA LYS A 118 -8.06 -0.06 6.50
C LYS A 118 -8.72 0.60 5.28
N ARG A 119 -8.83 1.93 5.26
CA ARG A 119 -9.39 2.68 4.13
C ARG A 119 -8.48 2.60 2.91
N GLN A 120 -7.16 2.75 3.09
CA GLN A 120 -6.17 2.68 2.03
C GLN A 120 -6.20 1.33 1.33
N LEU A 121 -6.18 0.24 2.10
CA LEU A 121 -6.25 -1.12 1.57
C LEU A 121 -7.52 -1.33 0.74
N LYS A 122 -8.66 -0.84 1.24
CA LYS A 122 -9.92 -0.89 0.48
C LYS A 122 -9.83 -0.06 -0.80
N GLN A 123 -9.32 1.16 -0.74
CA GLN A 123 -9.21 2.07 -1.89
C GLN A 123 -8.34 1.47 -3.00
N MET A 124 -7.22 0.85 -2.65
CA MET A 124 -6.31 0.23 -3.63
C MET A 124 -6.90 -1.04 -4.26
N LEU A 125 -7.50 -1.91 -3.43
CA LEU A 125 -7.86 -3.27 -3.87
C LEU A 125 -9.32 -3.40 -4.30
N GLN A 126 -10.17 -2.38 -4.15
CA GLN A 126 -11.60 -2.47 -4.43
C GLN A 126 -11.91 -3.01 -5.83
N LYS A 127 -11.20 -2.54 -6.87
CA LYS A 127 -11.41 -2.99 -8.26
C LYS A 127 -11.12 -4.48 -8.43
N HIS A 128 -10.01 -4.95 -7.88
CA HIS A 128 -9.57 -6.36 -7.96
C HIS A 128 -10.47 -7.28 -7.10
N LEU A 129 -10.90 -6.82 -5.92
CA LEU A 129 -11.83 -7.56 -5.06
C LEU A 129 -13.18 -7.81 -5.75
N GLN A 130 -13.67 -6.85 -6.53
CA GLN A 130 -14.92 -6.98 -7.30
C GLN A 130 -14.79 -8.00 -8.44
N GLN A 131 -13.59 -8.18 -9.01
CA GLN A 131 -13.34 -9.14 -10.08
C GLN A 131 -13.25 -10.58 -9.57
N ILE A 132 -12.67 -10.79 -8.38
CA ILE A 132 -12.54 -12.12 -7.76
C ILE A 132 -13.86 -12.62 -7.15
N SER A 133 -14.77 -11.71 -6.78
CA SER A 133 -16.06 -12.05 -6.16
C SER A 133 -17.18 -12.36 -7.18
N LYS A 134 -16.88 -12.32 -8.47
CA LYS A 134 -17.75 -12.77 -9.56
C LYS A 134 -17.34 -14.17 -9.97
#